data_AF-A0A925PCC1-F1
#
_entry.id   AF-A0A925PCC1-F1
#
_cell.length_a   1.000
_cell.length_b   1.000
_cell.length_c   1.000
_cell.angle_alpha   90.00
_cell.angle_beta   90.00
_cell.angle_gamma   90.00
#
_symmetry.space_group_name_H-M   'P 1'
#
loop_
_entity.id
_entity.type
_entity.pdbx_description
1 polymer ?
#
loop_
_entity_poly.entity_id
_entity_poly.type
_entity_poly.pdbx_seq_one_letter_code
_entity_poly.pdbx_strand_id
1 'polypeptide(L)'
;MAKKSAPAPSPLTFDLPLSLLTKIEVQRKRLGLASTSEVVRHALGEFNLSKFESETEERRQISVRLPAVDKASLVKAAKKQKVSLGEILRAAVESLPEKKGRK
;
A
#
# COMPACT_ATOMS: atom_id res chain seq x y z
N MET A 1 44.40 -2.79 -9.55
CA MET A 1 43.14 -2.06 -9.29
C MET A 1 41.98 -3.03 -9.45
N ALA A 2 41.43 -3.58 -8.35
CA ALA A 2 40.28 -4.49 -8.44
C ALA A 2 39.00 -3.68 -8.70
N LYS A 3 38.33 -3.92 -9.83
CA LYS A 3 37.00 -3.36 -10.12
C LYS A 3 36.03 -3.97 -9.09
N LYS A 4 35.50 -3.17 -8.16
CA LYS A 4 34.36 -3.59 -7.32
C LYS A 4 33.20 -3.87 -8.27
N SER A 5 32.87 -5.14 -8.46
CA SER A 5 31.66 -5.58 -9.15
C SER A 5 30.44 -5.00 -8.42
N ALA A 6 29.45 -4.54 -9.18
CA ALA A 6 28.20 -4.08 -8.60
C ALA A 6 27.57 -5.21 -7.75
N PRO A 7 27.05 -4.91 -6.56
CA PRO A 7 26.38 -5.91 -5.73
C PRO A 7 25.20 -6.54 -6.49
N ALA A 8 25.00 -7.84 -6.30
CA ALA A 8 23.91 -8.57 -6.94
C ALA A 8 22.54 -7.99 -6.52
N PRO A 9 21.52 -8.04 -7.41
CA PRO A 9 20.20 -7.56 -7.07
C PRO A 9 19.60 -8.39 -5.92
N SER A 10 19.13 -7.70 -4.88
CA SER A 10 18.44 -8.30 -3.74
C SER A 10 16.91 -8.32 -3.95
N PRO A 11 16.20 -9.34 -3.45
CA PRO A 11 14.74 -9.39 -3.56
C PRO A 11 14.09 -8.27 -2.74
N LEU A 12 13.08 -7.61 -3.33
CA LEU A 12 12.23 -6.63 -2.68
C LEU A 12 10.77 -7.08 -2.81
N THR A 13 10.10 -7.26 -1.68
CA THR A 13 8.70 -7.69 -1.63
C THR A 13 7.81 -6.52 -1.24
N PHE A 14 6.75 -6.31 -2.00
CA PHE A 14 5.74 -5.28 -1.73
C PHE A 14 4.39 -5.74 -2.27
N ASP A 15 3.31 -5.24 -1.68
CA ASP A 15 1.94 -5.52 -2.13
C ASP A 15 1.56 -4.62 -3.31
N LEU A 16 0.85 -5.18 -4.29
CA LEU A 16 0.47 -4.47 -5.51
C LEU A 16 -0.99 -4.79 -5.89
N PRO A 17 -1.85 -3.77 -6.12
CA PRO A 17 -3.19 -3.97 -6.64
C PRO A 17 -3.20 -4.73 -7.97
N LEU A 18 -4.21 -5.58 -8.19
CA LEU A 18 -4.35 -6.36 -9.44
C LEU A 18 -4.38 -5.48 -10.69
N SER A 19 -4.96 -4.29 -10.60
CA SER A 19 -4.98 -3.30 -11.69
C SER A 19 -3.57 -2.89 -12.13
N LEU A 20 -2.65 -2.73 -11.18
CA LEU A 20 -1.24 -2.44 -11.48
C LEU A 20 -0.50 -3.67 -12.00
N LEU A 21 -0.89 -4.88 -11.60
CA LEU A 21 -0.29 -6.10 -12.12
C LEU A 21 -0.57 -6.25 -13.62
N THR A 22 -1.80 -5.96 -14.04
CA THR A 22 -2.17 -5.90 -15.46
C THR A 22 -1.35 -4.82 -16.19
N LYS A 23 -1.15 -3.64 -15.58
CA LYS A 23 -0.34 -2.57 -16.16
C LYS A 23 1.12 -3.01 -16.37
N ILE A 24 1.72 -3.73 -15.42
CA ILE A 24 3.07 -4.30 -15.55
C ILE A 24 3.15 -5.25 -16.75
N GLU A 25 2.19 -6.16 -16.89
CA GLU A 25 2.15 -7.13 -18.01
C GLU A 25 2.04 -6.44 -19.38
N VAL A 26 1.19 -5.41 -19.49
CA VAL A 26 1.08 -4.62 -20.72
C VAL A 26 2.40 -3.93 -21.05
N GLN A 27 3.04 -3.30 -20.06
CA GLN A 27 4.32 -2.61 -20.27
C GLN A 27 5.45 -3.58 -20.61
N ARG A 28 5.49 -4.75 -19.97
CA ARG A 28 6.47 -5.81 -20.29
C ARG A 28 6.43 -6.17 -21.76
N LYS A 29 5.24 -6.46 -22.29
CA LYS A 29 5.05 -6.82 -23.71
C LYS A 29 5.37 -5.66 -24.63
N ARG A 30 4.89 -4.44 -24.31
CA ARG A 30 5.10 -3.25 -25.13
C ARG A 30 6.58 -2.88 -25.29
N LEU A 31 7.35 -3.03 -24.22
CA LEU A 31 8.77 -2.66 -24.17
C LEU A 31 9.70 -3.85 -24.50
N GLY A 32 9.15 -5.05 -24.74
CA GLY A 32 9.95 -6.25 -25.03
C GLY A 32 10.81 -6.72 -23.85
N LEU A 33 10.41 -6.42 -22.61
CA LEU A 33 11.17 -6.75 -21.41
C LEU A 33 10.96 -8.22 -21.00
N ALA A 34 12.00 -8.86 -20.48
CA ALA A 34 11.99 -10.28 -20.18
C ALA A 34 11.27 -10.64 -18.87
N SER A 35 11.14 -9.68 -17.93
CA SER A 35 10.57 -9.96 -16.61
C SER A 35 9.88 -8.77 -15.98
N THR A 36 9.03 -9.04 -14.98
CA THR A 36 8.44 -8.01 -14.11
C THR A 36 9.50 -7.15 -13.43
N SER A 37 10.62 -7.76 -13.02
CA SER A 37 11.72 -7.03 -12.39
C SER A 37 12.35 -6.00 -13.34
N GLU A 38 12.43 -6.29 -14.63
CA GLU A 38 12.89 -5.32 -15.64
C GLU A 38 11.91 -4.18 -15.83
N VAL A 39 10.60 -4.46 -15.84
CA VAL A 39 9.57 -3.42 -15.91
C VAL A 39 9.67 -2.47 -14.72
N VAL A 40 9.83 -3.01 -13.50
CA VAL A 40 9.99 -2.20 -12.29
C VAL A 40 11.28 -1.38 -12.34
N ARG A 41 12.40 -1.96 -12.77
CA ARG A 41 13.66 -1.21 -12.93
C ARG A 41 13.54 -0.09 -13.97
N HIS A 42 12.92 -0.37 -15.11
CA HIS A 42 12.67 0.63 -16.14
C HIS A 42 11.78 1.76 -15.62
N ALA A 43 10.67 1.41 -14.93
CA ALA A 43 9.78 2.39 -14.33
C ALA A 43 10.50 3.28 -13.29
N LEU A 44 11.36 2.70 -12.45
CA LEU A 44 12.16 3.46 -11.48
C LEU A 44 13.20 4.37 -12.14
N GLY A 45 13.75 3.98 -13.30
CA GLY A 45 14.68 4.82 -14.05
C GLY A 45 14.03 6.07 -14.63
N GLU A 46 12.75 5.98 -15.01
CA GLU A 46 11.94 7.11 -15.51
C GLU A 46 11.27 7.91 -14.38
N PHE A 47 11.22 7.36 -13.17
CA PHE A 47 10.47 7.94 -12.06
C PHE A 47 11.29 9.00 -11.30
N ASN A 48 10.74 10.20 -11.15
CA ASN A 48 11.39 11.26 -10.39
C ASN A 48 11.15 11.11 -8.89
N LEU A 49 12.00 10.31 -8.23
CA LEU A 49 11.96 10.08 -6.78
C LEU A 49 12.07 11.38 -5.97
N SER A 50 12.86 12.35 -6.43
CA SER A 50 13.05 13.65 -5.76
C SER A 50 11.80 14.54 -5.74
N LYS A 51 10.83 14.28 -6.61
CA LYS A 51 9.53 14.97 -6.63
C LYS A 51 8.39 14.10 -6.11
N PHE A 52 8.69 12.90 -5.64
CA PHE A 52 7.67 12.03 -5.12
C PHE A 52 7.25 12.50 -3.73
N GLU A 53 6.02 12.98 -3.63
CA GLU A 53 5.34 13.20 -2.37
C GLU A 53 4.25 12.14 -2.24
N SER A 54 4.22 11.44 -1.10
CA SER A 54 3.16 10.48 -0.85
C SER A 54 1.86 11.22 -0.56
N GLU A 55 0.81 10.98 -1.34
CA GLU A 55 -0.56 11.35 -0.98
C GLU A 55 -1.08 10.62 0.28
N THR A 56 -0.28 9.70 0.84
CA THR A 56 -0.67 8.98 2.04
C THR A 56 -0.60 9.94 3.22
N GLU A 57 -1.77 10.38 3.71
CA GLU A 57 -1.89 11.12 4.97
C GLU A 57 -1.05 10.44 6.06
N GLU A 58 -0.39 11.23 6.90
CA GLU A 58 0.38 10.70 8.04
C GLU A 58 -0.51 9.82 8.92
N ARG A 59 -0.28 8.51 8.90
CA ARG A 59 -1.03 7.56 9.73
C ARG A 59 -0.30 7.37 11.05
N ARG A 60 -0.99 7.68 12.15
CA ARG A 60 -0.54 7.32 13.50
C ARG A 60 -1.28 6.09 13.99
N GLN A 61 -0.53 5.12 14.52
CA GLN A 61 -1.13 3.99 15.21
C GLN A 61 -1.60 4.43 16.60
N ILE A 62 -2.89 4.30 16.86
CA ILE A 62 -3.51 4.59 18.16
C ILE A 62 -4.05 3.31 18.79
N SER A 63 -4.12 3.27 20.12
CA SER A 63 -4.77 2.20 20.87
C SER A 63 -6.08 2.70 21.45
N VAL A 64 -7.19 2.01 21.17
CA VAL A 64 -8.52 2.32 21.70
C VAL A 64 -9.05 1.14 22.51
N ARG A 65 -9.85 1.43 23.53
CA ARG A 65 -10.58 0.40 24.29
C ARG A 65 -11.96 0.24 23.70
N LEU A 66 -12.32 -1.00 23.37
CA LEU A 66 -13.66 -1.37 22.92
C LEU A 66 -14.23 -2.42 23.88
N PRO A 67 -15.54 -2.41 24.16
CA PRO A 67 -16.20 -3.52 24.83
C PRO A 67 -15.91 -4.86 24.13
N ALA A 68 -15.80 -5.93 24.92
CA ALA A 68 -15.41 -7.24 24.39
C ALA A 68 -16.39 -7.75 23.31
N VAL A 69 -17.68 -7.47 23.48
CA VAL A 69 -18.75 -7.82 22.54
C VAL A 69 -18.57 -7.10 21.19
N ASP A 70 -18.26 -5.81 21.23
CA ASP A 70 -18.08 -5.00 20.01
C ASP A 70 -16.81 -5.42 19.27
N LYS A 71 -15.71 -5.66 20.00
CA LYS A 71 -14.47 -6.18 19.42
C LYS A 71 -14.70 -7.53 18.72
N ALA A 72 -15.43 -8.45 19.34
CA ALA A 72 -15.72 -9.77 18.77
C ALA A 72 -16.56 -9.65 17.49
N SER A 73 -17.57 -8.79 17.48
CA SER A 73 -18.41 -8.50 16.32
C SER A 73 -17.60 -7.89 15.18
N LEU A 74 -16.71 -6.94 15.50
CA LEU A 74 -15.83 -6.29 14.53
C LEU A 74 -14.87 -7.29 13.86
N VAL A 75 -14.27 -8.20 14.63
CA VAL A 75 -13.40 -9.28 14.10
C VAL A 75 -14.17 -10.21 13.17
N LYS A 76 -15.41 -10.57 13.52
CA LYS A 76 -16.27 -11.38 12.64
C LYS A 76 -16.59 -10.65 11.34
N ALA A 77 -16.91 -9.35 11.40
CA ALA A 77 -17.20 -8.54 10.23
C ALA A 77 -15.99 -8.42 9.29
N ALA A 78 -14.80 -8.11 9.84
CA ALA A 78 -13.56 -8.02 9.08
C ALA A 78 -13.23 -9.33 8.33
N LYS A 79 -13.35 -10.48 9.01
CA LYS A 79 -13.16 -11.79 8.38
C LYS A 79 -14.17 -12.06 7.28
N LYS A 80 -15.45 -11.77 7.50
CA LYS A 80 -16.52 -11.98 6.52
C LYS A 80 -16.31 -11.15 5.25
N GLN A 81 -15.86 -9.91 5.41
CA GLN A 81 -15.64 -8.97 4.30
C GLN A 81 -14.24 -9.05 3.70
N LYS A 82 -13.33 -9.88 4.26
CA LYS A 82 -11.92 -10.00 3.85
C LYS A 82 -11.14 -8.68 3.88
N VAL A 83 -11.50 -7.80 4.81
CA VAL A 83 -10.84 -6.50 5.02
C VAL A 83 -10.12 -6.47 6.36
N SER A 84 -9.21 -5.52 6.55
CA SER A 84 -8.54 -5.34 7.84
C SER A 84 -9.46 -4.70 8.88
N LEU A 85 -9.25 -5.00 10.16
CA LEU A 85 -9.95 -4.29 11.26
C LEU A 85 -9.76 -2.77 11.17
N GLY A 86 -8.55 -2.33 10.86
CA GLY A 86 -8.21 -0.92 10.76
C GLY A 86 -8.89 -0.21 9.59
N GLU A 87 -9.26 -0.95 8.53
CA GLU A 87 -10.04 -0.41 7.41
C GLU A 87 -11.49 -0.13 7.82
N ILE A 88 -12.13 -1.06 8.52
CA ILE A 88 -13.48 -0.84 9.06
C ILE A 88 -13.49 0.32 10.06
N LEU A 89 -12.50 0.36 10.96
CA LEU A 89 -12.41 1.45 11.95
C LEU A 89 -12.19 2.81 11.30
N ARG A 90 -11.36 2.90 10.25
CA ARG A 90 -11.17 4.16 9.49
C ARG A 90 -12.47 4.59 8.82
N ALA A 91 -13.12 3.70 8.08
CA ALA A 91 -14.40 4.00 7.42
C ALA A 91 -15.49 4.42 8.42
N ALA A 92 -15.53 3.79 9.60
CA ALA A 92 -16.49 4.15 10.65
C ALA A 92 -16.21 5.56 11.22
N VAL A 93 -14.95 5.92 11.44
CA VAL A 93 -14.56 7.26 11.91
C VAL A 93 -14.82 8.32 10.83
N GLU A 94 -14.53 8.03 9.56
CA GLU A 94 -14.78 8.92 8.42
C GLU A 94 -16.27 9.17 8.18
N SER A 95 -17.14 8.22 8.56
CA SER A 95 -18.60 8.37 8.47
C SER A 95 -19.21 9.30 9.53
N LEU A 96 -18.43 9.73 10.52
CA LEU A 96 -18.91 10.64 11.55
C LEU A 96 -19.22 12.01 10.94
N PRO A 97 -20.38 12.62 11.24
CA PRO A 97 -20.69 13.95 10.76
C PRO A 97 -19.72 14.96 11.39
N GLU A 98 -19.20 15.90 10.59
CA GLU A 98 -18.41 17.04 11.06
C GLU A 98 -19.30 18.04 11.82
N LYS A 99 -19.84 17.64 12.97
CA LYS A 99 -20.47 18.59 13.88
C LYS A 99 -19.35 19.42 14.51
N LYS A 100 -19.25 20.68 14.07
CA LYS A 100 -18.48 21.75 14.72
C LYS A 100 -18.87 21.78 16.20
N GLY A 101 -18.05 21.17 17.07
CA GLY A 101 -18.21 21.31 18.50
C GLY A 101 -18.10 22.78 18.86
N ARG A 102 -19.12 23.33 19.52
CA ARG A 102 -19.04 24.65 20.15
C ARG A 102 -17.83 24.63 21.10
N LYS A 103 -16.84 25.47 20.83
CA LYS A 103 -15.89 25.93 21.84
C LYS A 103 -16.62 26.81 22.84
#